data_AF-A0A6G3ZID5-F1
#
_entry.id   AF-A0A6G3ZID5-F1
#
_cell.length_a   1.000
_cell.length_b   1.000
_cell.length_c   1.000
_cell.angle_alpha   90.00
_cell.angle_beta   90.00
_cell.angle_gamma   90.00
#
_symmetry.space_group_name_H-M   'P 1'
#
loop_
_entity.id
_entity.type
_entity.pdbx_description
1 polymer ?
#
loop_
_entity_poly.entity_id
_entity_poly.type
_entity_poly.pdbx_seq_one_letter_code
_entity_poly.pdbx_strand_id
1 'polypeptide(L)' 'MATPIFDRETWLDISVNIIPLCIIGFFVVLFTVASPWAIEGLTSSIGFALLVVPFALLAYLTYFSAKLIEDAESE' A
#
# COMPACT_ATOMS: atom_id res chain seq x y z
N MET A 1 17.19 22.17 19.25
CA MET A 1 16.61 20.84 19.00
C MET A 1 15.82 20.97 17.72
N ALA A 2 16.14 20.20 16.68
CA ALA A 2 15.36 20.22 15.45
C ALA A 2 13.98 19.65 15.77
N THR A 3 12.94 20.46 15.72
CA THR A 3 11.55 19.99 15.76
C THR A 3 11.33 19.13 14.53
N PRO A 4 11.07 17.81 14.69
CA PRO A 4 10.75 17.01 13.53
C PRO A 4 9.46 17.55 12.91
N ILE A 5 9.46 17.73 11.60
CA ILE A 5 8.31 18.13 10.78
C ILE A 5 7.16 17.10 10.80
N PHE A 6 7.36 15.94 11.43
CA PHE A 6 6.37 14.91 11.64
C PHE A 6 6.65 14.18 12.95
N ASP A 7 5.62 13.93 13.75
CA ASP A 7 5.73 13.19 14.99
C ASP A 7 6.10 11.71 14.74
N ARG A 8 6.71 11.06 15.75
CA ARG A 8 7.16 9.66 15.63
C ARG A 8 6.00 8.72 15.29
N GLU A 9 4.82 8.96 15.85
CA GLU A 9 3.60 8.20 15.61
C GLU A 9 3.15 8.32 14.14
N THR A 10 3.13 9.55 13.60
CA THR A 10 2.80 9.78 12.19
C THR A 10 3.75 9.05 11.24
N TRP A 11 5.05 9.07 11.54
CA TRP A 11 6.04 8.31 10.78
C TRP A 11 5.79 6.80 10.83
N LEU A 12 5.36 6.29 11.99
CA LEU A 12 5.02 4.88 12.18
C LEU A 12 3.78 4.51 11.36
N ASP A 13 2.72 5.31 11.41
CA ASP A 13 1.47 5.07 10.68
C ASP A 13 1.67 5.04 9.16
N ILE A 14 2.39 6.03 8.62
CA ILE A 14 2.71 6.10 7.20
C ILE A 14 3.55 4.88 6.78
N SER A 15 4.55 4.50 7.59
CA SER A 15 5.43 3.37 7.27
C SER A 15 4.70 2.02 7.30
N VAL A 16 3.84 1.80 8.31
CA VAL A 16 3.05 0.57 8.46
C VAL A 16 2.12 0.35 7.27
N ASN A 17 1.70 1.42 6.58
CA ASN A 17 0.86 1.36 5.38
C ASN A 17 1.67 1.32 4.06
N ILE A 18 2.70 2.15 3.92
CA ILE A 18 3.54 2.24 2.71
C ILE A 18 4.30 0.95 2.46
N ILE A 19 4.87 0.33 3.50
CA ILE A 19 5.71 -0.86 3.34
C ILE A 19 4.90 -2.03 2.72
N PRO A 20 3.73 -2.42 3.27
CA PRO A 20 2.86 -3.41 2.63
C PRO A 20 2.49 -3.05 1.19
N LEU A 21 2.17 -1.78 0.92
CA LEU A 21 1.79 -1.30 -0.40
C LEU A 21 2.92 -1.51 -1.42
N CYS A 22 4.15 -1.15 -1.04
CA CYS A 22 5.34 -1.40 -1.87
C CYS A 22 5.59 -2.89 -2.12
N ILE A 23 5.46 -3.74 -1.09
CA ILE A 23 5.65 -5.20 -1.22
C ILE A 23 4.63 -5.79 -2.18
N ILE A 24 3.34 -5.46 -2.02
CA ILE A 24 2.29 -5.99 -2.90
C ILE A 24 2.49 -5.47 -4.32
N GLY A 25 2.78 -4.17 -4.49
CA GLY A 25 3.07 -3.58 -5.80
C GLY A 25 4.24 -4.27 -6.51
N PHE A 26 5.31 -4.58 -5.77
CA PHE A 26 6.44 -5.36 -6.28
C PHE A 26 6.00 -6.74 -6.78
N PHE A 27 5.22 -7.49 -6.00
CA PHE A 27 4.78 -8.82 -6.41
C PHE A 27 3.78 -8.81 -7.56
N VAL A 28 2.89 -7.81 -7.63
CA VAL A 28 2.00 -7.63 -8.78
C VAL A 28 2.81 -7.44 -10.06
N VAL A 29 3.80 -6.56 -10.04
CA VAL A 29 4.69 -6.32 -11.19
C VAL A 29 5.50 -7.57 -11.51
N LEU A 30 6.10 -8.21 -10.50
CA LEU A 30 6.91 -9.43 -10.67
C LEU A 30 6.10 -10.55 -11.33
N PHE A 31 4.88 -10.83 -10.86
CA PHE A 31 4.04 -11.88 -11.43
C PHE A 31 3.46 -11.51 -12.78
N THR A 32 3.32 -10.23 -13.10
CA THR A 32 2.87 -9.82 -14.43
C THR A 32 3.99 -9.96 -15.46
N VAL A 33 5.24 -9.67 -15.09
CA VAL A 33 6.41 -9.65 -16.01
C VAL A 33 7.12 -11.00 -16.08
N ALA A 34 7.20 -11.72 -14.95
CA ALA A 34 8.02 -12.92 -14.78
C ALA A 34 7.22 -14.11 -14.21
N SER A 35 5.95 -14.26 -14.62
CA SER A 35 5.16 -15.42 -14.24
C SER A 35 5.78 -16.72 -14.77
N PRO A 36 6.06 -17.73 -13.92
CA PRO A 36 6.52 -19.04 -14.37
C PRO A 36 5.37 -19.93 -14.87
N TRP A 37 4.11 -19.49 -14.76
CA TRP A 37 2.91 -20.18 -15.25
C TRP A 37 2.08 -19.27 -16.18
N ALA A 38 1.19 -19.87 -16.96
CA ALA A 38 0.28 -19.13 -17.84
C ALA A 38 -0.74 -18.31 -17.01
N ILE A 39 -0.90 -17.03 -17.36
CA ILE A 39 -1.87 -16.14 -16.72
C ILE A 39 -3.23 -16.33 -17.41
N GLU A 40 -3.91 -17.43 -17.08
CA GLU A 40 -5.21 -17.76 -17.67
C GLU A 40 -6.16 -18.42 -16.66
N GLY A 41 -7.46 -18.30 -16.95
CA GLY A 41 -8.53 -18.91 -16.18
C GLY A 41 -8.85 -18.25 -14.83
N LEU A 42 -9.76 -18.90 -14.11
CA LEU A 42 -10.31 -18.38 -12.84
C LEU A 42 -9.24 -18.35 -11.73
N THR A 43 -8.37 -19.35 -11.65
CA THR A 43 -7.35 -19.45 -10.60
C THR A 43 -6.37 -18.29 -10.63
N SER A 44 -5.82 -17.97 -11.82
CA SER A 44 -4.91 -16.84 -12.01
C SER A 44 -5.61 -15.51 -11.69
N SER A 45 -6.87 -15.37 -12.13
CA SER A 45 -7.68 -14.18 -11.88
C SER A 45 -7.91 -13.95 -10.38
N ILE A 46 -8.26 -15.00 -9.63
CA ILE A 46 -8.43 -14.92 -8.18
C ILE A 46 -7.09 -14.61 -7.49
N GLY A 47 -6.00 -15.24 -7.92
CA GLY A 47 -4.66 -14.96 -7.38
C GLY A 47 -4.26 -13.50 -7.52
N PHE A 48 -4.45 -12.91 -8.70
CA PHE A 48 -4.21 -11.48 -8.91
C PHE A 48 -5.22 -10.61 -8.15
N ALA A 49 -6.49 -10.98 -8.07
CA ALA A 49 -7.49 -10.25 -7.29
C ALA A 49 -7.10 -10.19 -5.79
N LEU A 50 -6.56 -11.28 -5.24
CA LEU A 50 -6.05 -11.34 -3.86
C LEU A 50 -4.83 -10.44 -3.62
N LEU A 51 -4.18 -9.93 -4.67
CA LEU A 51 -3.11 -8.94 -4.56
C LEU A 51 -3.64 -7.52 -4.82
N VAL A 52 -4.38 -7.34 -5.91
CA VAL A 52 -4.86 -6.03 -6.37
C VAL A 52 -5.91 -5.44 -5.43
N VAL A 53 -6.82 -6.26 -4.89
CA VAL A 53 -7.85 -5.79 -3.96
C VAL A 53 -7.24 -5.23 -2.67
N PRO A 54 -6.40 -5.96 -1.92
CA PRO A 54 -5.77 -5.37 -0.73
C PRO A 54 -4.83 -4.21 -1.08
N PHE A 55 -4.14 -4.24 -2.23
CA PHE A 55 -3.36 -3.09 -2.68
C PHE A 55 -4.21 -1.83 -2.82
N ALA A 56 -5.35 -1.92 -3.52
CA ALA A 56 -6.24 -0.79 -3.74
C ALA A 56 -6.88 -0.30 -2.44
N LEU A 57 -7.34 -1.21 -1.58
CA LEU A 57 -7.92 -0.85 -0.28
C LEU A 57 -6.89 -0.22 0.64
N LEU A 58 -5.67 -0.78 0.72
CA LEU A 58 -4.59 -0.19 1.52
C LEU A 58 -4.19 1.18 0.97
N ALA A 59 -4.05 1.35 -0.35
CA ALA A 59 -3.76 2.64 -0.94
C ALA A 59 -4.83 3.68 -0.60
N TYR A 60 -6.11 3.29 -0.68
CA TYR A 60 -7.23 4.14 -0.30
C TYR A 60 -7.21 4.53 1.18
N LEU A 61 -7.00 3.56 2.07
CA LEU A 61 -6.90 3.82 3.51
C LEU A 61 -5.69 4.67 3.85
N THR A 62 -4.54 4.43 3.22
CA THR A 62 -3.31 5.22 3.41
C THR A 62 -3.55 6.68 3.04
N TYR A 63 -4.22 6.93 1.92
CA TYR A 63 -4.57 8.29 1.51
C TYR A 63 -5.50 8.97 2.52
N PHE A 64 -6.51 8.25 3.00
CA PHE A 64 -7.44 8.78 3.99
C PHE A 64 -6.74 9.07 5.32
N SER A 65 -5.88 8.18 5.80
CA SER A 65 -5.05 8.40 6.98
C SER A 65 -4.15 9.62 6.83
N ALA A 66 -3.46 9.77 5.70
CA ALA A 66 -2.61 10.93 5.45
C ALA A 66 -3.39 12.24 5.48
N LYS A 67 -4.58 12.26 4.86
CA LYS A 67 -5.46 13.43 4.87
C LYS A 67 -5.95 13.77 6.28
N LEU A 68 -6.36 12.78 7.07
CA LEU A 68 -6.81 13.02 8.45
C LEU A 68 -5.69 13.58 9.34
N ILE A 69 -4.44 13.16 9.10
CA ILE A 69 -3.27 13.67 9.83
C ILE A 69 -3.01 15.14 9.46
N GLU A 70 -3.09 15.49 8.17
CA GLU A 70 -2.94 16.88 7.70
C GLU A 70 -4.02 17.80 8.30
N ASP A 71 -5.28 17.36 8.30
CA ASP A 71 -6.40 18.11 8.91
C ASP A 71 -6.17 18.32 10.43
N ALA A 72 -5.72 17.28 11.15
CA ALA A 72 -5.47 17.35 12.59
C ALA A 72 -4.29 18.24 13.00
N GLU A 73 -3.29 18.43 12.13
CA GLU A 73 -2.14 19.32 12.37
C GLU A 73 -2.46 20.79 12.00
N SER A 74 -3.55 21.00 11.26
CA SER A 74 -4.02 22.32 10.79
C SER A 74 -4.93 23.05 11.79
N GLU A 75 -5.50 22.35 12.77
CA GLU A 75 -6.32 22.88 13.88
C GLU A 75 -5.48 23.27 15.10
#